data_AF-A0A8H7VPC9-F1
#
_entry.id   AF-A0A8H7VPC9-F1
#
_cell.length_a   1.000
_cell.length_b   1.000
_cell.length_c   1.000
_cell.angle_alpha   90.00
_cell.angle_beta   90.00
_cell.angle_gamma   90.00
#
_symmetry.space_group_name_H-M   'P 1'
#
loop_
_entity.id
_entity.type
_entity.pdbx_description
1 polymer ?
#
loop_
_entity_poly.entity_id
_entity_poly.type
_entity_poly.pdbx_seq_one_letter_code
_entity_poly.pdbx_strand_id
1 'polypeptide(L)'
;MDSNITFYSKDRRGNIFDDKGNEATAYYESPSFCLKKITDLKKLVKNNMYSELHEIEVPDVRMKEASVKKERDTKYNVYTEKDRLLYLYFVFEKGMKNKQAAEAANVNPHTARKWKQKYQQNPEEYVPYKLTNLVPSCPVSQLDDRHKDRLVKFFNENKRATIEDTVKELTQNFENLEIKKSRVAEFMKNECNLSIKVISRHPTARNSTAVIEKRAV
;
A
#
# COMPACT_ATOMS: atom_id res chain seq x y z
N MET A 1 28.52 11.92 -27.25
CA MET A 1 29.43 11.07 -26.45
C MET A 1 28.59 9.94 -25.89
N ASP A 2 28.65 8.80 -26.55
CA ASP A 2 27.83 7.63 -26.25
C ASP A 2 28.23 7.10 -24.88
N SER A 3 27.32 7.24 -23.92
CA SER A 3 27.46 6.60 -22.63
C SER A 3 27.43 5.10 -22.90
N ASN A 4 28.57 4.42 -22.77
CA ASN A 4 28.68 2.97 -22.93
C ASN A 4 27.85 2.28 -21.84
N ILE A 5 26.57 2.08 -22.11
CA ILE A 5 25.65 1.33 -21.26
C ILE A 5 25.92 -0.15 -21.52
N THR A 6 26.72 -0.77 -20.64
CA THR A 6 26.94 -2.23 -20.61
C THR A 6 25.82 -2.90 -19.82
N PHE A 7 25.20 -3.94 -20.36
CA PHE A 7 24.16 -4.73 -19.68
C PHE A 7 24.71 -6.09 -19.23
N TYR A 8 24.02 -6.68 -18.26
CA TYR A 8 24.40 -7.96 -17.66
C TYR A 8 23.20 -8.88 -17.54
N SER A 9 23.41 -10.19 -17.71
CA SER A 9 22.38 -11.23 -17.65
C SER A 9 22.74 -12.30 -16.61
N LYS A 10 21.76 -12.72 -15.79
CA LYS A 10 21.96 -13.74 -14.75
C LYS A 10 21.35 -15.06 -15.18
N ASP A 11 22.12 -16.14 -15.12
CA ASP A 11 21.64 -17.49 -15.42
C ASP A 11 20.79 -18.07 -14.27
N ARG A 12 20.16 -19.23 -14.50
CA ARG A 12 19.34 -19.92 -13.47
C ARG A 12 20.16 -20.44 -12.28
N ARG A 13 21.50 -20.43 -12.36
CA ARG A 13 22.43 -20.87 -11.31
C ARG A 13 22.98 -19.70 -10.50
N GLY A 14 22.75 -18.47 -10.95
CA GLY A 14 23.13 -17.24 -10.28
C GLY A 14 24.39 -16.56 -10.81
N ASN A 15 24.95 -17.03 -11.92
CA ASN A 15 26.13 -16.44 -12.54
C ASN A 15 25.72 -15.28 -13.46
N ILE A 16 26.47 -14.18 -13.42
CA ILE A 16 26.17 -12.97 -14.19
C ILE A 16 27.19 -12.78 -15.30
N PHE A 17 26.71 -12.59 -16.53
CA PHE A 17 27.52 -12.40 -17.73
C PHE A 17 27.29 -11.04 -18.36
N ASP A 18 28.33 -10.43 -18.92
CA ASP A 18 28.23 -9.23 -19.75
C ASP A 18 27.60 -9.54 -21.12
N ASP A 19 27.27 -8.49 -21.89
CA ASP A 19 26.75 -8.62 -23.26
C ASP A 19 27.70 -9.34 -24.24
N LYS A 20 28.93 -9.64 -23.83
CA LYS A 20 29.96 -10.36 -24.61
C LYS A 20 30.18 -11.80 -24.10
N GLY A 21 29.44 -12.23 -23.07
CA GLY A 21 29.54 -13.57 -22.49
C GLY A 21 30.65 -13.76 -21.45
N ASN A 22 31.31 -12.69 -21.01
CA ASN A 22 32.32 -12.75 -19.95
C ASN A 22 31.66 -12.66 -18.57
N GLU A 23 32.18 -13.40 -17.60
CA GLU A 23 31.68 -13.41 -16.23
C GLU A 23 31.98 -12.07 -15.51
N ALA A 24 30.94 -11.43 -14.98
CA ALA A 24 31.03 -10.11 -14.39
C ALA A 24 31.56 -10.19 -12.95
N THR A 25 32.87 -10.00 -12.79
CA THR A 25 33.53 -9.99 -11.48
C THR A 25 33.09 -8.77 -10.65
N ALA A 26 32.34 -9.03 -9.57
CA ALA A 26 31.89 -8.11 -8.50
C ALA A 26 30.62 -7.27 -8.74
N TYR A 27 29.50 -7.71 -8.16
CA TYR A 27 28.31 -6.91 -7.89
C TYR A 27 27.88 -7.05 -6.42
N TYR A 28 27.40 -5.97 -5.82
CA TYR A 28 26.75 -6.01 -4.51
C TYR A 28 25.23 -5.89 -4.72
N GLU A 29 24.50 -6.94 -4.37
CA GLU A 29 23.04 -6.95 -4.45
C GLU A 29 22.48 -6.22 -3.22
N SER A 30 22.10 -4.95 -3.37
CA SER A 30 21.44 -4.23 -2.29
C SER A 30 20.08 -4.89 -1.97
N PRO A 31 19.76 -5.16 -0.68
CA PRO A 31 18.47 -5.70 -0.29
C PRO A 31 17.34 -4.78 -0.76
N SER A 32 16.30 -5.34 -1.39
CA SER A 32 15.15 -4.55 -1.83
C SER A 32 14.51 -3.88 -0.60
N PHE A 33 14.46 -2.55 -0.55
CA PHE A 33 13.76 -1.83 0.50
C PHE A 33 12.39 -1.36 0.03
N CYS A 34 11.41 -1.43 0.92
CA CYS A 34 10.03 -1.05 0.63
C CYS A 34 9.87 0.47 0.72
N LEU A 35 9.45 1.11 -0.38
CA LEU A 35 9.01 2.51 -0.41
C LEU A 35 7.60 2.69 0.21
N LYS A 36 7.33 2.08 1.36
CA LYS A 36 6.14 2.44 2.16
C LYS A 36 6.58 3.59 3.06
N LYS A 37 5.81 4.69 3.12
CA LYS A 37 5.98 5.70 4.17
C LYS A 37 5.96 4.95 5.51
N ILE A 38 7.08 5.00 6.24
CA ILE A 38 7.24 4.26 7.49
C ILE A 38 6.40 5.01 8.53
N THR A 39 5.14 4.60 8.69
CA THR A 39 4.22 5.17 9.70
C THR A 39 4.39 4.53 11.08
N ASP A 40 5.24 3.50 11.18
CA ASP A 40 5.37 2.63 12.35
C ASP A 40 6.77 2.76 12.96
N LEU A 41 6.86 3.26 14.19
CA LEU A 41 8.12 3.52 14.90
C LEU A 41 9.00 2.25 15.03
N LYS A 42 8.38 1.08 15.22
CA LYS A 42 9.10 -0.20 15.29
C LYS A 42 9.79 -0.58 13.97
N LYS A 43 9.21 -0.18 12.84
CA LYS A 43 9.79 -0.41 11.49
C LYS A 43 10.89 0.61 11.19
N LEU A 44 10.77 1.83 11.71
CA LEU A 44 11.82 2.86 11.62
C LEU A 44 13.09 2.42 12.34
N VAL A 45 12.98 1.96 13.59
CA VAL A 45 14.12 1.50 14.40
C VAL A 45 14.85 0.33 13.74
N LYS A 46 14.11 -0.62 13.15
CA LYS A 46 14.71 -1.78 12.47
C LYS A 46 15.47 -1.41 11.19
N ASN A 47 15.09 -0.32 10.53
CA ASN A 47 15.75 0.17 9.32
C ASN A 47 16.91 1.14 9.62
N ASN A 48 16.81 1.94 10.69
CA ASN A 48 17.81 2.94 11.06
C ASN A 48 19.09 2.34 11.68
N MET A 49 19.08 1.08 12.09
CA MET A 49 20.27 0.36 12.57
C MET A 49 21.40 0.27 11.51
N TYR A 50 21.12 0.61 10.25
CA TYR A 50 22.10 0.70 9.16
C TYR A 50 22.53 2.13 8.78
N SER A 51 21.92 3.16 9.39
CA SER A 51 22.17 4.57 9.05
C SER A 51 23.10 5.29 10.04
N GLU A 52 23.52 4.63 11.12
CA GLU A 52 24.27 5.20 12.25
C GLU A 52 25.75 5.57 11.97
N LEU A 53 26.17 5.80 10.71
CA LEU A 53 27.54 6.23 10.40
C LEU A 53 27.69 7.65 9.83
N HIS A 54 26.72 8.54 10.04
CA HIS A 54 26.98 9.97 9.85
C HIS A 54 26.21 10.83 10.86
N GLU A 55 26.91 11.18 11.93
CA GLU A 55 26.58 12.29 12.82
C GLU A 55 26.74 13.62 12.07
N ILE A 56 25.66 14.40 12.01
CA ILE A 56 25.74 15.86 11.90
C ILE A 56 24.87 16.37 13.05
N GLU A 57 25.53 16.84 14.12
CA GLU A 57 24.87 17.50 15.23
C GLU A 57 24.33 18.86 14.76
N VAL A 58 23.00 18.97 14.65
CA VAL A 58 22.30 20.26 14.56
C VAL A 58 21.69 20.53 15.94
N PRO A 59 21.98 21.66 16.59
CA PRO A 59 21.45 21.94 17.92
C PRO A 59 19.93 22.15 17.86
N ASP A 60 19.20 21.29 18.56
CA ASP A 60 17.75 21.18 18.53
C ASP A 60 17.10 22.34 19.31
N VAL A 61 16.15 23.03 18.66
CA VAL A 61 15.37 24.10 19.30
C VAL A 61 14.33 23.44 20.21
N ARG A 62 14.44 23.63 21.53
CA ARG A 62 13.48 23.11 22.52
C ARG A 62 12.05 23.58 22.22
N MET A 63 11.28 22.75 21.53
CA MET A 63 9.83 22.89 21.45
C MET A 63 9.18 22.43 22.76
N LYS A 64 8.22 23.21 23.26
CA LYS A 64 7.42 22.83 24.44
C LYS A 64 6.52 21.65 24.09
N GLU A 65 6.58 20.60 24.90
CA GLU A 65 5.73 19.41 24.73
C GLU A 65 4.24 19.79 24.78
N ALA A 66 3.49 19.30 23.80
CA ALA A 66 2.03 19.41 23.81
C ALA A 66 1.45 18.61 24.98
N SER A 67 0.42 19.15 25.62
CA SER A 67 -0.26 18.45 26.70
C SER A 67 -0.75 17.07 26.23
N VAL A 68 -0.50 16.05 27.07
CA VAL A 68 -0.92 14.68 26.82
C VAL A 68 -2.44 14.67 26.64
N LYS A 69 -2.90 14.48 25.40
CA LYS A 69 -4.31 14.20 25.13
C LYS A 69 -4.60 12.87 25.82
N LYS A 70 -5.48 12.88 26.82
CA LYS A 70 -6.01 11.65 27.42
C LYS A 70 -6.55 10.79 26.28
N GLU A 71 -5.94 9.62 26.08
CA GLU A 71 -6.42 8.63 25.14
C GLU A 71 -7.88 8.34 25.52
N ARG A 72 -8.80 8.63 24.60
CA ARG A 72 -10.19 8.27 24.82
C ARG A 72 -10.28 6.77 24.62
N ASP A 73 -10.79 6.04 25.60
CA ASP A 73 -11.24 4.65 25.45
C ASP A 73 -12.35 4.60 24.40
N THR A 74 -11.98 4.65 23.13
CA THR A 74 -12.91 4.79 22.00
C THR A 74 -13.31 3.41 21.50
N LYS A 75 -13.84 2.57 22.39
CA LYS A 75 -14.55 1.38 21.96
C LYS A 75 -15.87 1.82 21.32
N TYR A 76 -16.02 1.57 20.02
CA TYR A 76 -17.25 1.90 19.30
C TYR A 76 -18.45 1.14 19.88
N ASN A 77 -19.61 1.81 19.96
CA ASN A 77 -20.87 1.15 20.30
C ASN A 77 -21.23 0.14 19.20
N VAL A 78 -21.38 -1.12 19.60
CA VAL A 78 -21.86 -2.22 18.75
C VAL A 78 -23.29 -2.51 19.16
N TYR A 79 -24.22 -2.38 18.22
CA TYR A 79 -25.64 -2.68 18.44
C TYR A 79 -26.00 -3.98 17.74
N THR A 80 -26.65 -4.88 18.48
CA THR A 80 -27.17 -6.13 17.95
C THR A 80 -28.40 -5.88 17.07
N GLU A 81 -28.80 -6.88 16.30
CA GLU A 81 -30.06 -6.83 15.53
C GLU A 81 -31.28 -6.68 16.46
N LYS A 82 -31.24 -7.35 17.61
CA LYS A 82 -32.29 -7.25 18.63
C LYS A 82 -32.50 -5.82 19.11
N ASP A 83 -31.42 -5.08 19.38
CA ASP A 83 -31.50 -3.68 19.84
C ASP A 83 -32.15 -2.77 18.78
N ARG A 84 -31.88 -3.05 17.49
CA ARG A 84 -32.47 -2.32 16.36
C ARG A 84 -33.96 -2.60 16.22
N LEU A 85 -34.33 -3.87 16.26
CA LEU A 85 -35.73 -4.30 16.16
C LEU A 85 -36.56 -3.78 17.33
N LEU A 86 -36.02 -3.89 18.54
CA LEU A 86 -36.67 -3.40 19.75
C LEU A 86 -36.91 -1.89 19.69
N TYR A 87 -35.95 -1.13 19.18
CA TYR A 87 -36.12 0.31 18.93
C TYR A 87 -37.23 0.60 17.90
N LEU A 88 -37.25 -0.11 16.77
CA LEU A 88 -38.27 0.07 15.73
C LEU A 88 -39.67 -0.25 16.25
N TYR A 89 -39.81 -1.36 16.99
CA TYR A 89 -41.04 -1.74 17.69
C TYR A 89 -41.55 -0.61 18.62
N PHE A 90 -40.66 -0.04 19.44
CA PHE A 90 -41.05 1.03 20.36
C PHE A 90 -41.48 2.32 19.65
N VAL A 91 -40.85 2.67 18.53
CA VAL A 91 -41.18 3.91 17.80
C VAL A 91 -42.44 3.75 16.95
N PHE A 92 -42.57 2.66 16.22
CA PHE A 92 -43.63 2.50 15.21
C PHE A 92 -44.86 1.76 15.74
N GLU A 93 -44.69 0.70 16.53
CA GLU A 93 -45.83 -0.05 17.09
C GLU A 93 -46.33 0.55 18.41
N LYS A 94 -45.41 0.96 19.30
CA LYS A 94 -45.77 1.58 20.59
C LYS A 94 -45.93 3.10 20.55
N GLY A 95 -45.53 3.77 19.45
CA GLY A 95 -45.66 5.23 19.30
C GLY A 95 -44.82 6.05 20.29
N MET A 96 -43.76 5.49 20.86
CA MET A 96 -42.92 6.19 21.83
C MET A 96 -42.13 7.34 21.21
N LYS A 97 -41.79 8.36 22.02
CA LYS A 97 -40.88 9.43 21.60
C LYS A 97 -39.47 8.86 21.34
N ASN A 98 -38.77 9.40 20.35
CA ASN A 98 -37.47 8.89 19.89
C ASN A 98 -36.45 8.67 21.02
N LYS A 99 -36.29 9.65 21.93
CA LYS A 99 -35.34 9.56 23.04
C LYS A 99 -35.71 8.43 24.01
N GLN A 100 -36.99 8.34 24.38
CA GLN A 100 -37.52 7.32 25.27
C GLN A 100 -37.38 5.91 24.69
N ALA A 101 -37.69 5.74 23.40
CA ALA A 101 -37.51 4.47 22.70
C ALA A 101 -36.04 4.06 22.60
N ALA A 102 -35.14 5.02 22.35
CA ALA A 102 -33.71 4.76 22.28
C ALA A 102 -33.13 4.33 23.62
N GLU A 103 -33.53 4.99 24.71
CA GLU A 103 -33.14 4.61 26.07
C GLU A 103 -33.67 3.21 26.44
N ALA A 104 -34.94 2.92 26.12
CA ALA A 104 -35.55 1.61 26.37
C ALA A 104 -34.88 0.48 25.56
N ALA A 105 -34.39 0.77 24.36
CA ALA A 105 -33.68 -0.19 23.52
C ALA A 105 -32.15 -0.21 23.77
N ASN A 106 -31.64 0.56 24.74
CA ASN A 106 -30.20 0.74 25.02
C ASN A 106 -29.39 1.20 23.78
N VAL A 107 -29.98 2.07 22.97
CA VAL A 107 -29.40 2.64 21.75
C VAL A 107 -29.08 4.11 21.97
N ASN A 108 -27.98 4.59 21.42
CA ASN A 108 -27.67 6.02 21.47
C ASN A 108 -28.77 6.81 20.72
N PRO A 109 -29.40 7.85 21.33
CA PRO A 109 -30.46 8.63 20.70
C PRO A 109 -30.12 9.21 19.33
N HIS A 110 -28.85 9.55 19.09
CA HIS A 110 -28.38 10.06 17.80
C HIS A 110 -28.34 8.96 16.72
N THR A 111 -27.95 7.74 17.09
CA THR A 111 -27.98 6.57 16.18
C THR A 111 -29.42 6.15 15.88
N ALA A 112 -30.26 6.08 16.92
CA ALA A 112 -31.70 5.82 16.82
C ALA A 112 -32.38 6.78 15.83
N ARG A 113 -32.09 8.09 15.92
CA ARG A 113 -32.63 9.07 14.96
C ARG A 113 -32.31 8.73 13.50
N LYS A 114 -31.08 8.27 13.23
CA LYS A 114 -30.68 7.84 11.87
C LYS A 114 -31.42 6.58 11.42
N TRP A 115 -31.65 5.64 12.33
CA TRP A 115 -32.42 4.42 12.04
C TRP A 115 -33.87 4.73 11.71
N LYS A 116 -34.51 5.61 12.49
CA LYS A 116 -35.87 6.08 12.20
C LYS A 116 -35.98 6.72 10.82
N GLN A 117 -35.04 7.62 10.47
CA GLN A 117 -35.02 8.26 9.15
C GLN A 117 -34.86 7.25 8.01
N LYS A 118 -33.93 6.30 8.15
CA LYS A 118 -33.73 5.24 7.15
C LYS A 118 -34.98 4.36 6.99
N TYR A 119 -35.58 3.94 8.10
CA TYR A 119 -36.78 3.12 8.06
C TYR A 119 -37.97 3.86 7.43
N GLN A 120 -38.10 5.18 7.67
CA GLN A 120 -39.12 5.99 7.00
C GLN A 120 -38.87 6.13 5.49
N GLN A 121 -37.61 6.10 5.03
CA GLN A 121 -37.27 6.15 3.61
C GLN A 121 -37.53 4.80 2.93
N ASN A 122 -37.08 3.69 3.53
CA ASN A 122 -37.20 2.35 2.98
C ASN A 122 -37.63 1.35 4.09
N PRO A 123 -38.94 1.15 4.32
CA PRO A 123 -39.44 0.21 5.32
C PRO A 123 -39.12 -1.26 5.01
N GLU A 124 -38.94 -1.59 3.72
CA GLU A 124 -38.58 -2.94 3.24
C GLU A 124 -37.16 -3.37 3.68
N GLU A 125 -36.26 -2.41 3.92
CA GLU A 125 -34.93 -2.66 4.51
C GLU A 125 -35.09 -2.81 6.04
N TYR A 126 -35.77 -3.89 6.45
CA TYR A 126 -36.29 -4.20 7.80
C TYR A 126 -35.37 -3.82 8.97
N VAL A 127 -34.05 -3.89 8.79
CA VAL A 127 -33.05 -3.48 9.79
C VAL A 127 -31.99 -2.59 9.14
N PRO A 128 -31.78 -1.34 9.62
CA PRO A 128 -30.71 -0.50 9.13
C PRO A 128 -29.35 -1.07 9.53
N TYR A 129 -28.71 -1.80 8.62
CA TYR A 129 -27.35 -2.30 8.78
C TYR A 129 -26.31 -1.23 8.41
N LYS A 130 -25.12 -1.34 9.03
CA LYS A 130 -23.94 -0.64 8.53
C LYS A 130 -23.48 -1.38 7.26
N LEU A 131 -23.71 -0.77 6.11
CA LEU A 131 -23.30 -1.31 4.80
C LEU A 131 -21.77 -1.47 4.68
N THR A 132 -20.99 -0.76 5.51
CA THR A 132 -19.52 -0.74 5.48
C THR A 132 -18.86 -2.12 5.66
N ASN A 133 -19.59 -3.09 6.22
CA ASN A 133 -19.04 -4.43 6.50
C ASN A 133 -19.73 -5.55 5.71
N LEU A 134 -20.78 -5.25 4.94
CA LEU A 134 -21.59 -6.25 4.23
C LEU A 134 -21.33 -6.26 2.73
N VAL A 135 -21.07 -5.07 2.16
CA VAL A 135 -20.67 -4.93 0.76
C VAL A 135 -19.26 -4.38 0.77
N PRO A 136 -18.29 -5.00 0.07
CA PRO A 136 -17.02 -4.35 -0.16
C PRO A 136 -17.29 -3.05 -0.93
N SER A 137 -17.31 -1.92 -0.23
CA SER A 137 -17.49 -0.60 -0.81
C SER A 137 -16.30 -0.17 -1.68
N CYS A 138 -15.30 -1.04 -1.82
CA CYS A 138 -14.16 -0.81 -2.69
C CYS A 138 -14.58 -1.08 -4.13
N PRO A 139 -14.34 -0.14 -5.07
CA PRO A 139 -14.55 -0.39 -6.48
C PRO A 139 -13.76 -1.64 -6.91
N VAL A 140 -14.34 -2.43 -7.81
CA VAL A 140 -13.69 -3.59 -8.41
C VAL A 140 -12.36 -3.14 -9.02
N SER A 141 -11.30 -3.92 -8.81
CA SER A 141 -9.98 -3.61 -9.37
C SER A 141 -10.09 -3.43 -10.89
N GLN A 142 -9.59 -2.31 -11.41
CA GLN A 142 -9.52 -2.06 -12.86
C GLN A 142 -8.60 -3.06 -13.59
N LEU A 143 -7.69 -3.72 -12.85
CA LEU A 143 -6.79 -4.73 -13.36
C LEU A 143 -7.27 -6.12 -12.91
N ASP A 144 -7.39 -7.02 -13.89
CA ASP A 144 -7.86 -8.40 -13.77
C ASP A 144 -6.80 -9.40 -14.28
N ASP A 145 -7.13 -10.69 -14.25
CA ASP A 145 -6.23 -11.77 -14.68
C ASP A 145 -5.82 -11.69 -16.17
N ARG A 146 -6.65 -11.11 -17.04
CA ARG A 146 -6.31 -10.92 -18.47
C ARG A 146 -5.15 -9.94 -18.62
N HIS A 147 -5.15 -8.87 -17.82
CA HIS A 147 -4.06 -7.90 -17.79
C HIS A 147 -2.78 -8.54 -17.26
N LYS A 148 -2.87 -9.43 -16.27
CA LYS A 148 -1.74 -10.18 -15.72
C LYS A 148 -1.09 -11.07 -16.77
N ASP A 149 -1.86 -11.84 -17.51
CA ASP A 149 -1.33 -12.73 -18.57
C ASP A 149 -0.62 -11.92 -19.66
N ARG A 150 -1.17 -10.76 -20.04
CA ARG A 150 -0.52 -9.86 -21.01
C ARG A 150 0.82 -9.35 -20.49
N LEU A 151 0.88 -8.91 -19.23
CA LEU A 151 2.12 -8.41 -18.61
C LEU A 151 3.19 -9.51 -18.54
N VAL A 152 2.83 -10.72 -18.14
CA VAL A 152 3.78 -11.85 -18.06
C VAL A 152 4.36 -12.15 -19.44
N LYS A 153 3.53 -12.21 -20.48
CA LYS A 153 3.99 -12.41 -21.85
C LYS A 153 4.90 -11.27 -22.32
N PHE A 154 4.51 -10.03 -22.07
CA PHE A 154 5.27 -8.85 -22.44
C PHE A 154 6.68 -8.82 -21.85
N PHE A 155 6.84 -9.19 -20.57
CA PHE A 155 8.18 -9.24 -19.93
C PHE A 155 9.02 -10.45 -20.32
N ASN A 156 8.39 -11.56 -20.72
CA ASN A 156 9.11 -12.70 -21.29
C ASN A 156 9.76 -12.33 -22.63
N GLU A 157 9.04 -11.57 -23.46
CA GLU A 157 9.51 -11.07 -24.76
C GLU A 157 10.49 -9.89 -24.57
N ASN A 158 10.16 -8.95 -23.67
CA ASN A 158 10.90 -7.72 -23.44
C ASN A 158 11.47 -7.65 -22.02
N LYS A 159 12.59 -8.36 -21.78
CA LYS A 159 13.28 -8.38 -20.48
C LYS A 159 13.74 -7.01 -19.96
N ARG A 160 13.83 -6.01 -20.85
CA ARG A 160 14.31 -4.65 -20.56
C ARG A 160 13.19 -3.61 -20.41
N ALA A 161 11.92 -4.04 -20.46
CA ALA A 161 10.81 -3.10 -20.44
C ALA A 161 10.68 -2.36 -19.10
N THR A 162 10.29 -1.10 -19.16
CA THR A 162 10.06 -0.25 -17.98
C THR A 162 8.59 -0.29 -17.57
N ILE A 163 8.27 0.10 -16.34
CA ILE A 163 6.88 0.25 -15.87
C ILE A 163 6.08 1.21 -16.79
N GLU A 164 6.72 2.22 -17.37
CA GLU A 164 6.07 3.12 -18.33
C GLU A 164 5.66 2.40 -19.62
N ASP A 165 6.49 1.49 -20.12
CA ASP A 165 6.19 0.70 -21.30
C ASP A 165 5.04 -0.26 -21.01
N THR A 166 4.95 -0.81 -19.79
CA THR A 166 3.81 -1.65 -19.39
C THR A 166 2.50 -0.88 -19.34
N VAL A 167 2.52 0.38 -18.91
CA VAL A 167 1.30 1.22 -18.94
C VAL A 167 0.86 1.41 -20.39
N LYS A 168 1.79 1.75 -21.29
CA LYS A 168 1.50 1.92 -22.72
C LYS A 168 0.93 0.64 -23.32
N GLU A 169 1.57 -0.49 -23.07
CA GLU A 169 1.15 -1.81 -23.52
C GLU A 169 -0.27 -2.14 -23.06
N LEU A 170 -0.58 -1.92 -21.78
CA LEU A 170 -1.93 -2.14 -21.25
C LEU A 170 -2.96 -1.19 -21.86
N THR A 171 -2.65 0.10 -21.99
CA THR A 171 -3.56 1.07 -22.60
C THR A 171 -3.80 0.84 -24.10
N GLN A 172 -2.84 0.22 -24.80
CA GLN A 172 -2.97 -0.11 -26.23
C GLN A 172 -3.78 -1.39 -26.47
N ASN A 173 -3.63 -2.40 -25.60
CA ASN A 173 -4.34 -3.68 -25.77
C ASN A 173 -5.74 -3.70 -25.14
N PHE A 174 -6.02 -2.79 -24.20
CA PHE A 174 -7.30 -2.73 -23.50
C PHE A 174 -7.92 -1.34 -23.66
N GLU A 175 -8.99 -1.25 -24.45
CA GLU A 175 -9.73 -0.01 -24.67
C GLU A 175 -10.32 0.53 -23.36
N ASN A 176 -10.33 1.87 -23.21
CA ASN A 176 -10.83 2.59 -22.03
C ASN A 176 -10.07 2.33 -20.71
N LEU A 177 -8.87 1.76 -20.78
CA LEU A 177 -8.04 1.50 -19.61
C LEU A 177 -7.16 2.72 -19.28
N GLU A 178 -7.61 3.57 -18.35
CA GLU A 178 -6.79 4.66 -17.81
C GLU A 178 -6.17 4.25 -16.47
N ILE A 179 -4.84 4.06 -16.43
CA ILE A 179 -4.13 3.57 -15.23
C ILE A 179 -2.86 4.37 -14.96
N LYS A 180 -2.62 4.65 -13.68
CA LYS A 180 -1.41 5.28 -13.17
C LYS A 180 -0.24 4.29 -13.07
N LYS A 181 0.98 4.75 -13.34
CA LYS A 181 2.24 3.97 -13.20
C LYS A 181 2.35 3.26 -11.84
N SER A 182 1.98 3.94 -10.75
CA SER A 182 2.02 3.36 -9.39
C SER A 182 1.07 2.17 -9.22
N ARG A 183 -0.13 2.22 -9.83
CA ARG A 183 -1.11 1.14 -9.75
C ARG A 183 -0.62 -0.10 -10.50
N VAL A 184 0.00 0.08 -11.67
CA VAL A 184 0.62 -1.03 -12.41
C VAL A 184 1.79 -1.63 -11.61
N ALA A 185 2.63 -0.80 -10.99
CA ALA A 185 3.74 -1.29 -10.16
C ALA A 185 3.25 -2.13 -8.97
N GLU A 186 2.19 -1.70 -8.29
CA GLU A 186 1.55 -2.47 -7.22
C GLU A 186 0.95 -3.79 -7.73
N PHE A 187 0.27 -3.75 -8.88
CA PHE A 187 -0.33 -4.93 -9.49
C PHE A 187 0.71 -5.97 -9.93
N MET A 188 1.81 -5.52 -10.54
CA MET A 188 2.94 -6.39 -10.89
C MET A 188 3.53 -7.09 -9.67
N LYS A 189 3.65 -6.36 -8.56
CA LYS A 189 4.21 -6.86 -7.31
C LYS A 189 3.28 -7.85 -6.60
N ASN A 190 2.01 -7.49 -6.47
CA ASN A 190 1.06 -8.22 -5.63
C ASN A 190 0.38 -9.36 -6.39
N GLU A 191 0.05 -9.16 -7.66
CA GLU A 191 -0.79 -10.09 -8.44
C GLU A 191 0.04 -10.89 -9.46
N CYS A 192 1.06 -10.27 -10.07
CA CYS A 192 1.89 -10.94 -11.10
C CYS A 192 3.10 -11.69 -10.51
N ASN A 193 3.36 -11.60 -9.20
CA ASN A 193 4.56 -12.14 -8.54
C ASN A 193 5.89 -11.72 -9.22
N LEU A 194 5.91 -10.55 -9.85
CA LEU A 194 7.11 -10.00 -10.48
C LEU A 194 7.92 -9.20 -9.46
N SER A 195 9.20 -9.51 -9.33
CA SER A 195 10.14 -8.74 -8.50
C SER A 195 10.98 -7.83 -9.39
N ILE A 196 10.89 -6.52 -9.16
CA ILE A 196 11.74 -5.53 -9.83
C ILE A 196 12.95 -5.29 -8.94
N LYS A 197 14.15 -5.58 -9.45
CA LYS A 197 15.42 -5.28 -8.77
C LYS A 197 16.00 -4.00 -9.34
N VAL A 198 16.35 -3.07 -8.45
CA VAL A 198 17.10 -1.87 -8.81
C VAL A 198 18.58 -2.23 -8.76
N ILE A 199 19.28 -2.08 -9.89
CA ILE A 199 20.73 -2.27 -9.96
C ILE A 199 21.36 -0.90 -9.86
N SER A 200 22.07 -0.62 -8.76
CA SER A 200 22.93 0.55 -8.64
C SER A 200 24.30 0.23 -9.25
N ARG A 201 24.81 1.13 -10.10
CA ARG A 201 26.17 1.02 -10.65
C ARG A 201 27.09 1.92 -9.84
N HIS A 202 28.21 1.38 -9.37
CA HIS A 202 29.30 2.21 -8.86
C HIS A 202 30.24 2.59 -10.01
N PRO A 203 30.78 3.83 -10.04
CA PRO A 203 31.77 4.22 -11.04
C PRO A 203 33.01 3.34 -10.92
N THR A 204 33.49 2.78 -12.03
CA THR A 204 34.66 1.91 -12.08
C THR A 204 35.90 2.53 -11.43
N ALA A 205 36.09 3.84 -11.57
CA ALA A 205 37.17 4.58 -10.93
C ALA A 205 37.17 4.45 -9.39
N ARG A 206 35.99 4.35 -8.78
CA ARG A 206 35.79 4.30 -7.32
C ARG A 206 36.08 2.93 -6.70
N ASN A 207 36.11 1.88 -7.53
CA ASN A 207 36.36 0.47 -7.20
C ASN A 207 37.71 -0.04 -7.77
N SER A 208 38.55 0.83 -8.30
CA SER A 208 39.93 0.46 -8.63
C SER A 208 40.70 0.14 -7.34
N THR A 209 41.60 -0.86 -7.39
CA THR A 209 42.42 -1.28 -6.24
C THR A 209 43.14 -0.09 -5.60
N ALA A 210 43.72 0.78 -6.43
CA ALA A 210 44.41 2.00 -6.02
C ALA A 210 43.52 3.00 -5.25
N VAL A 211 42.22 3.06 -5.51
CA VAL A 211 41.28 3.97 -4.82
C VAL A 211 40.68 3.31 -3.57
N ILE A 212 40.59 1.98 -3.55
CA ILE A 212 40.20 1.21 -2.35
C ILE A 212 41.31 1.27 -1.29
N GLU A 213 42.57 1.07 -1.69
CA GLU A 213 43.74 1.15 -0.81
C GLU A 213 43.88 2.55 -0.16
N LYS A 214 43.63 3.63 -0.93
CA LYS A 214 43.65 5.00 -0.40
C LYS A 214 42.54 5.32 0.63
N ARG A 215 41.53 4.46 0.78
CA ARG A 215 40.49 4.59 1.82
C ARG A 215 40.77 3.75 3.06
N ALA A 216 41.68 2.80 2.97
CA ALA A 216 42.04 1.89 4.06
C ALA A 216 43.06 2.51 5.04
N VAL A 217 43.43 3.77 4.83
CA VAL A 217 44.29 4.62 5.67
C VAL A 217 43.43 5.70 6.30
#